data_AF-A0AAW0WJQ7-F1
#
_entry.id   AF-A0AAW0WJQ7-F1
#
_cell.length_a   1.000
_cell.length_b   1.000
_cell.length_c   1.000
_cell.angle_alpha   90.00
_cell.angle_beta   90.00
_cell.angle_gamma   90.00
#
_symmetry.space_group_name_H-M   'P 1'
#
loop_
_entity.id
_entity.type
_entity.pdbx_description
1 polymer ?
#
loop_
_entity_poly.entity_id
_entity_poly.type
_entity_poly.pdbx_seq_one_letter_code
_entity_poly.pdbx_strand_id
1 'polypeptide(L)'
;MGDVMKDAAFSLAEAKFASGGDFNQSVLQNVTKARIKIRSRMDNVAGTNLPVFESFEDGADTYELTGLSRGGQQMAKLKIYYKRAIELLIELASLQASFVTLDIAVKITNRRVNAIEHVIIPRYECTLAYIISELDELEREEFYRLKKIQEKKKKIKDKAEKERLALKEADRLKEEEDIAHPEQHGRIFDNSSEEEDLLF
;
A
#
# COMPACT_ATOMS: atom_id res chain seq x y z
N MET A 1 31.93 23.60 14.16
CA MET A 1 32.65 23.78 12.87
C MET A 1 33.36 25.12 12.80
N GLY A 2 32.66 26.24 13.04
CA GLY A 2 33.24 27.59 12.97
C GLY A 2 34.48 27.78 13.84
N ASP A 3 34.44 27.34 15.10
CA ASP A 3 35.58 27.49 16.02
C ASP A 3 36.80 26.68 15.58
N VAL A 4 36.61 25.41 15.21
CA VAL A 4 37.71 24.54 14.75
C VAL A 4 38.36 25.07 13.46
N MET A 5 37.56 25.64 12.55
CA MET A 5 38.08 26.26 11.34
C MET A 5 38.81 27.57 11.63
N LYS A 6 38.32 28.36 12.59
CA LYS A 6 38.98 29.58 13.05
C LYS A 6 40.33 29.27 13.70
N ASP A 7 40.39 28.23 14.54
CA ASP A 7 41.63 27.76 15.17
C ASP A 7 42.63 27.26 14.12
N ALA A 8 42.17 26.47 13.14
CA ALA A 8 43.02 26.03 12.03
C ALA A 8 43.56 27.21 11.20
N ALA A 9 42.71 28.19 10.88
CA ALA A 9 43.12 29.40 10.16
C ALA A 9 44.11 30.25 10.98
N PHE A 10 43.93 30.32 12.30
CA PHE A 10 44.86 31.01 13.18
C PHE A 10 46.21 30.29 13.25
N SER A 11 46.22 28.97 13.39
CA SER A 11 47.46 28.17 13.32
C SER A 11 48.19 28.31 11.98
N LEU A 12 47.45 28.51 10.87
CA LEU A 12 48.07 28.80 9.57
C LEU A 12 48.81 30.14 9.60
N ALA A 13 48.21 31.18 10.19
CA ALA A 13 48.86 32.47 10.35
C ALA A 13 50.12 32.38 11.22
N GLU A 14 50.07 31.65 12.34
CA GLU A 14 51.24 31.39 13.20
C GLU A 14 52.35 30.64 12.44
N ALA A 15 51.99 29.63 11.66
CA ALA A 15 52.92 28.84 10.87
C ALA A 15 53.60 29.68 9.77
N LYS A 16 52.85 30.57 9.11
CA LYS A 16 53.40 31.54 8.13
C LYS A 16 54.37 32.51 8.77
N PHE A 17 54.01 33.07 9.93
CA PHE A 17 54.87 33.97 10.67
C PHE A 17 56.18 33.29 11.09
N ALA A 18 56.10 32.07 11.66
CA ALA A 18 57.26 31.33 12.15
C ALA A 18 58.18 30.80 11.03
N SER A 19 57.64 30.48 9.86
CA SER A 19 58.41 30.02 8.70
C SER A 19 59.15 31.16 8.01
N GLY A 20 58.70 32.41 8.18
CA GLY A 20 59.33 33.61 7.61
C GLY A 20 59.25 33.69 6.07
N GLY A 21 58.37 32.90 5.45
CA GLY A 21 58.16 32.85 4.00
C GLY A 21 56.99 31.95 3.61
N ASP A 22 56.65 31.95 2.31
CA ASP A 22 55.54 31.18 1.76
C ASP A 22 55.91 29.71 1.55
N PHE A 23 55.67 28.87 2.57
CA PHE A 23 55.79 27.40 2.46
C PHE A 23 54.71 26.77 1.56
N ASN A 24 53.72 27.55 1.11
CA ASN A 24 52.63 27.09 0.23
C ASN A 24 53.15 26.44 -1.04
N GLN A 25 54.16 27.03 -1.69
CA GLN A 25 54.71 26.50 -2.94
C GLN A 25 55.33 25.12 -2.73
N SER A 26 56.06 24.95 -1.62
CA SER A 26 56.68 23.67 -1.25
C SER A 26 55.63 22.61 -0.93
N VAL A 27 54.56 22.97 -0.23
CA VAL A 27 53.46 22.05 0.07
C VAL A 27 52.75 21.62 -1.21
N LEU A 28 52.39 22.57 -2.09
CA LEU A 28 51.67 22.30 -3.34
C LEU A 28 52.49 21.43 -4.32
N GLN A 29 53.81 21.64 -4.41
CA GLN A 29 54.67 20.84 -5.29
C GLN A 29 54.90 19.41 -4.78
N ASN A 30 54.84 19.19 -3.46
CA ASN A 30 55.08 17.89 -2.84
C ASN A 30 53.81 17.02 -2.68
N VAL A 31 52.67 17.44 -3.24
CA VAL A 31 51.44 16.64 -3.23
C VAL A 31 51.57 15.47 -4.22
N THR A 32 51.68 14.24 -3.70
CA THR A 32 51.71 13.03 -4.52
C THR A 32 50.49 12.14 -4.29
N LYS A 33 50.29 11.68 -3.05
CA LYS A 33 49.17 10.84 -2.64
C LYS A 33 48.44 11.46 -1.45
N ALA A 34 47.12 11.33 -1.45
CA ALA A 34 46.30 11.74 -0.31
C ALA A 34 46.53 10.80 0.88
N ARG A 35 46.88 11.38 2.03
CA ARG A 35 47.04 10.65 3.30
C ARG A 35 45.69 10.29 3.93
N ILE A 36 44.74 11.22 3.93
CA ILE A 36 43.39 10.98 4.44
C ILE A 36 42.49 10.65 3.26
N LYS A 37 41.88 9.47 3.28
CA LYS A 37 40.91 9.01 2.29
C LYS A 37 39.55 8.81 2.96
N ILE A 38 38.50 8.87 2.16
CA ILE A 38 37.13 8.66 2.63
C ILE A 38 36.65 7.31 2.13
N ARG A 39 36.07 6.52 3.02
CA ARG A 39 35.36 5.28 2.68
C ARG A 39 33.86 5.54 2.86
N SER A 40 33.08 5.18 1.84
CA SER A 40 31.63 5.19 1.96
C SER A 40 31.17 3.85 2.53
N ARG A 41 30.31 3.91 3.56
CA ARG A 41 29.57 2.79 4.12
C ARG A 41 28.08 3.07 3.95
N MET A 42 27.29 2.02 3.77
CA MET A 42 25.84 2.12 3.79
C MET A 42 25.34 1.68 5.16
N ASP A 43 24.54 2.51 5.80
CA ASP A 43 23.86 2.21 7.06
C ASP A 43 22.34 2.18 6.83
N ASN A 44 21.63 1.23 7.43
CA ASN A 44 20.20 1.09 7.22
C ASN A 44 19.44 1.62 8.44
N VAL A 45 18.70 2.71 8.25
CA VAL A 45 17.88 3.33 9.30
C VAL A 45 16.43 3.35 8.83
N ALA A 46 15.56 2.67 9.58
CA ALA A 46 14.11 2.59 9.32
C ALA A 46 13.76 2.13 7.89
N GLY A 47 14.57 1.24 7.31
CA GLY A 47 14.34 0.71 5.95
C GLY A 47 14.86 1.60 4.82
N THR A 48 15.56 2.70 5.15
CA THR A 48 16.24 3.57 4.17
C THR A 48 17.74 3.41 4.31
N ASN A 49 18.42 3.12 3.20
CA ASN A 49 19.88 3.01 3.17
C ASN A 49 20.51 4.42 3.08
N LEU A 50 21.25 4.80 4.12
CA LEU A 50 21.93 6.08 4.26
C LEU A 50 23.42 5.92 3.97
N PRO A 51 24.01 6.80 3.13
CA PRO A 51 25.45 6.84 2.98
C PRO A 51 26.07 7.50 4.21
N VAL A 52 27.01 6.79 4.83
CA VAL A 52 27.84 7.27 5.93
C VAL A 52 29.29 7.30 5.48
N PHE A 53 29.99 8.41 5.74
CA PHE A 53 31.40 8.55 5.39
C PHE A 53 32.29 8.31 6.61
N GLU A 54 33.28 7.44 6.45
CA GLU A 54 34.31 7.15 7.44
C GLU A 54 35.68 7.62 6.90
N SER A 55 36.47 8.29 7.73
CA SER A 55 37.84 8.69 7.38
C SER A 55 38.82 7.55 7.63
N PHE A 56 39.66 7.24 6.64
CA PHE A 56 40.75 6.27 6.76
C PHE A 56 42.09 6.94 6.43
N GLU A 57 43.10 6.73 7.28
CA GLU A 57 44.47 7.18 7.03
C GLU A 57 45.24 6.11 6.27
N ASP A 58 45.64 6.43 5.05
CA ASP A 58 46.44 5.57 4.18
C ASP A 58 47.81 6.21 3.94
N GLY A 59 48.81 5.75 4.70
CA GLY A 59 50.22 6.00 4.41
C GLY A 59 50.98 6.95 5.35
N ALA A 60 52.28 7.05 5.06
CA ALA A 60 53.28 7.84 5.80
C ALA A 60 53.17 9.35 5.54
N ASP A 61 53.67 10.16 6.48
CA ASP A 61 53.65 11.63 6.37
C ASP A 61 54.67 12.11 5.33
N THR A 62 54.20 12.52 4.15
CA THR A 62 55.03 13.07 3.08
C THR A 62 55.64 14.43 3.44
N TYR A 63 55.15 15.08 4.50
CA TYR A 63 55.57 16.42 4.91
C TYR A 63 56.38 16.40 6.21
N GLU A 64 56.94 15.27 6.62
CA GLU A 64 57.76 15.21 7.84
C GLU A 64 58.99 16.12 7.75
N LEU A 65 59.56 16.27 6.55
CA LEU A 65 60.73 17.11 6.32
C LEU A 65 60.41 18.61 6.11
N THR A 66 59.13 19.00 6.00
CA THR A 66 58.77 20.41 5.74
C THR A 66 58.95 21.26 7.00
N GLY A 67 59.74 22.33 6.90
CA GLY A 67 59.95 23.25 8.01
C GLY A 67 61.07 22.85 8.99
N LEU A 68 61.95 21.89 8.63
CA LEU A 68 63.12 21.54 9.47
C LEU A 68 64.03 22.75 9.76
N SER A 69 64.16 23.67 8.81
CA SER A 69 65.03 24.83 8.97
C SER A 69 64.40 25.91 9.86
N ARG A 70 63.09 26.18 9.71
CA ARG A 70 62.36 27.21 10.46
C ARG A 70 60.90 26.83 10.62
N GLY A 71 60.38 26.92 11.85
CA GLY A 71 58.94 26.81 12.13
C GLY A 71 58.34 25.40 12.14
N GLY A 72 59.15 24.33 12.13
CA GLY A 72 58.65 22.94 12.09
C GLY A 72 57.66 22.55 13.20
N GLN A 73 57.82 23.07 14.42
CA GLN A 73 56.86 22.85 15.50
C GLN A 73 55.47 23.45 15.21
N GLN A 74 55.44 24.64 14.59
CA GLN A 74 54.18 25.27 14.21
C GLN A 74 53.54 24.57 13.00
N MET A 75 54.35 24.02 12.09
CA MET A 75 53.86 23.16 11.02
C MET A 75 53.24 21.86 11.54
N ALA A 76 53.83 21.25 12.56
CA ALA A 76 53.25 20.06 13.19
C ALA A 76 51.91 20.37 13.87
N LYS A 77 51.80 21.50 14.60
CA LYS A 77 50.53 21.96 15.17
C LYS A 77 49.49 22.25 14.08
N LEU A 78 49.87 22.95 13.02
CA LEU A 78 49.02 23.23 11.86
C LEU A 78 48.40 21.94 11.31
N LYS A 79 49.22 20.89 11.10
CA LYS A 79 48.74 19.59 10.61
C LYS A 79 47.69 18.98 11.54
N ILE A 80 47.87 19.06 12.86
CA ILE A 80 46.93 18.51 13.84
C ILE A 80 45.58 19.26 13.78
N TYR A 81 45.61 20.60 13.75
CA TYR A 81 44.38 21.40 13.68
C TYR A 81 43.63 21.20 12.36
N TYR A 82 44.34 21.16 11.22
CA TYR A 82 43.72 20.88 9.92
C TYR A 82 43.20 19.45 9.80
N LYS A 83 43.91 18.47 10.38
CA LYS A 83 43.43 17.08 10.44
C LYS A 83 42.09 17.01 11.19
N ARG A 84 42.01 17.62 12.37
CA ARG A 84 40.76 17.70 13.15
C ARG A 84 39.65 18.43 12.39
N ALA A 85 39.99 19.48 11.66
CA ALA A 85 39.04 20.21 10.83
C ALA A 85 38.48 19.36 9.67
N ILE A 86 39.32 18.54 9.04
CA ILE A 86 38.93 17.60 7.98
C ILE A 86 38.05 16.48 8.53
N GLU A 87 38.39 15.89 9.67
CA GLU A 87 37.57 14.86 10.33
C GLU A 87 36.15 15.39 10.62
N LEU A 88 36.05 16.58 11.21
CA LEU A 88 34.76 17.22 11.50
C LEU A 88 33.98 17.58 10.22
N LEU A 89 34.68 17.96 9.15
CA LEU A 89 34.08 18.18 7.83
C LEU A 89 33.49 16.89 7.25
N ILE A 90 34.18 15.76 7.39
CA ILE A 90 33.72 14.46 6.89
C ILE A 90 32.48 14.01 7.67
N GLU A 91 32.47 14.16 8.99
CA GLU A 91 31.29 13.90 9.82
C GLU A 91 30.09 14.76 9.41
N LEU A 92 30.32 16.05 9.17
CA LEU A 92 29.28 16.97 8.73
C LEU A 92 28.76 16.62 7.32
N ALA A 93 29.65 16.28 6.39
CA ALA A 93 29.27 15.84 5.06
C ALA A 93 28.45 14.53 5.10
N SER A 94 28.79 13.62 6.01
CA SER A 94 28.03 12.38 6.26
C SER A 94 26.60 12.69 6.74
N LEU A 95 26.47 13.62 7.69
CA LEU A 95 25.16 14.07 8.18
C LEU A 95 24.34 14.77 7.09
N GLN A 96 24.98 15.59 6.25
CA GLN A 96 24.31 16.27 5.15
C GLN A 96 23.81 15.29 4.08
N ALA A 97 24.65 14.34 3.65
CA ALA A 97 24.27 13.36 2.64
C ALA A 97 23.14 12.43 3.11
N SER A 98 23.21 11.98 4.37
CA SER A 98 22.15 11.20 5.01
C SER A 98 20.85 12.00 5.15
N PHE A 99 20.91 13.28 5.54
CA PHE A 99 19.74 14.16 5.65
C PHE A 99 19.03 14.35 4.30
N VAL A 100 19.77 14.63 3.23
CA VAL A 100 19.17 14.80 1.88
C VAL A 100 18.50 13.51 1.41
N THR A 101 19.15 12.36 1.65
CA THR A 101 18.60 11.06 1.27
C THR A 101 17.32 10.74 2.06
N LEU A 102 17.32 11.03 3.38
CA LEU A 102 16.15 10.86 4.24
C LEU A 102 15.00 11.77 3.84
N ASP A 103 15.26 13.05 3.54
CA ASP A 103 14.23 14.00 3.13
C ASP A 103 13.50 13.53 1.86
N ILE A 104 14.24 12.99 0.89
CA ILE A 104 13.65 12.41 -0.32
C ILE A 104 12.78 11.19 0.03
N ALA A 105 13.27 10.29 0.89
CA ALA A 105 12.52 9.11 1.32
C ALA A 105 11.22 9.49 2.05
N VAL A 106 11.26 10.50 2.93
CA VAL A 106 10.09 11.03 3.63
C VAL A 106 9.10 11.64 2.66
N LYS A 107 9.55 12.43 1.69
CA LYS A 107 8.68 13.02 0.65
C LYS A 107 7.98 11.96 -0.19
N ILE A 108 8.67 10.89 -0.58
CA ILE A 108 8.08 9.77 -1.32
C ILE A 108 7.02 9.07 -0.47
N THR A 109 7.33 8.81 0.80
CA THR A 109 6.39 8.16 1.73
C THR A 109 5.15 9.01 1.94
N ASN A 110 5.29 10.32 2.20
CA ASN A 110 4.16 11.23 2.34
C ASN A 110 3.30 11.30 1.07
N ARG A 111 3.94 11.31 -0.11
CA ARG A 111 3.20 11.28 -1.38
C ARG A 111 2.42 9.98 -1.55
N ARG A 112 2.97 8.84 -1.12
CA ARG A 112 2.28 7.54 -1.13
C ARG A 112 1.10 7.52 -0.18
N VAL A 113 1.27 8.01 1.05
CA VAL A 113 0.19 8.12 2.03
C VAL A 113 -0.94 8.98 1.46
N ASN A 114 -0.62 10.16 0.92
CA ASN A 114 -1.60 11.06 0.32
C ASN A 114 -2.35 10.43 -0.87
N ALA A 115 -1.64 9.66 -1.71
CA ALA A 115 -2.27 8.93 -2.81
C ALA A 115 -3.21 7.83 -2.32
N ILE A 116 -2.84 7.13 -1.24
CA ILE A 116 -3.70 6.10 -0.63
C ILE A 116 -4.97 6.75 -0.07
N GLU A 117 -4.82 7.80 0.74
CA GLU A 117 -5.92 8.46 1.45
C GLU A 117 -6.90 9.16 0.51
N HIS A 118 -6.41 9.88 -0.50
CA HIS A 118 -7.28 10.73 -1.32
C HIS A 118 -7.63 10.14 -2.70
N VAL A 119 -6.96 9.08 -3.15
CA VAL A 119 -7.22 8.49 -4.47
C VAL A 119 -7.63 7.04 -4.35
N ILE A 120 -6.88 6.21 -3.62
CA ILE A 120 -7.10 4.76 -3.62
C ILE A 120 -8.29 4.40 -2.73
N ILE A 121 -8.34 4.89 -1.49
CA ILE A 121 -9.44 4.59 -0.55
C ILE A 121 -10.79 5.02 -1.15
N PRO A 122 -10.97 6.28 -1.61
CA PRO A 122 -12.27 6.69 -2.17
C PRO A 122 -12.67 5.88 -3.41
N ARG A 123 -11.71 5.50 -4.27
CA ARG A 123 -12.01 4.65 -5.43
C ARG A 123 -12.51 3.26 -5.03
N TYR A 124 -11.93 2.66 -4.00
CA TYR A 124 -12.41 1.39 -3.49
C TYR A 124 -13.76 1.51 -2.79
N GLU A 125 -14.01 2.58 -2.04
CA GLU A 125 -15.32 2.84 -1.44
C GLU A 125 -16.42 2.98 -2.50
N CYS A 126 -16.16 3.72 -3.59
CA CYS A 126 -17.11 3.81 -4.71
C CYS A 126 -17.35 2.43 -5.36
N THR A 127 -16.30 1.63 -5.54
CA THR A 127 -16.41 0.29 -6.13
C THR A 127 -17.21 -0.64 -5.22
N LEU A 128 -17.00 -0.55 -3.91
CA LEU A 128 -17.70 -1.34 -2.91
C LEU A 128 -19.19 -0.95 -2.88
N ALA A 129 -19.49 0.35 -2.88
CA ALA A 129 -20.88 0.83 -2.96
C ALA A 129 -21.60 0.34 -4.22
N TYR A 130 -20.92 0.34 -5.38
CA TYR A 130 -21.46 -0.21 -6.62
C TYR A 130 -21.76 -1.72 -6.52
N ILE A 131 -20.83 -2.50 -5.97
CA ILE A 131 -21.03 -3.94 -5.79
C ILE A 131 -22.23 -4.22 -4.88
N ILE A 132 -22.37 -3.48 -3.77
CA ILE A 132 -23.52 -3.63 -2.87
C ILE A 132 -24.82 -3.29 -3.60
N SER A 133 -24.87 -2.18 -4.35
CA SER A 133 -26.09 -1.80 -5.07
C SER A 133 -26.50 -2.82 -6.13
N GLU A 134 -25.55 -3.43 -6.83
CA GLU A 134 -25.83 -4.46 -7.82
C GLU A 134 -26.32 -5.75 -7.17
N LEU A 135 -25.73 -6.17 -6.03
CA LEU A 135 -26.19 -7.33 -5.29
C LEU A 135 -27.61 -7.13 -4.74
N ASP A 136 -27.90 -5.97 -4.16
CA ASP A 136 -29.23 -5.64 -3.64
C ASP A 136 -30.29 -5.63 -4.74
N GLU A 137 -29.95 -5.15 -5.95
CA GLU A 137 -30.88 -5.14 -7.08
C GLU A 137 -31.12 -6.56 -7.61
N LEU A 138 -30.08 -7.39 -7.70
CA LEU A 138 -30.22 -8.82 -8.04
C LEU A 138 -31.11 -9.57 -7.04
N GLU A 139 -30.91 -9.35 -5.73
CA GLU A 139 -31.75 -9.92 -4.68
C GLU A 139 -33.20 -9.43 -4.80
N ARG A 140 -33.41 -8.14 -5.10
CA ARG A 140 -34.74 -7.56 -5.31
C ARG A 140 -35.45 -8.19 -6.51
N GLU A 141 -34.75 -8.40 -7.63
CA GLU A 141 -35.29 -9.06 -8.80
C GLU A 141 -35.70 -10.52 -8.52
N GLU A 142 -34.86 -11.27 -7.80
CA GLU A 142 -35.16 -12.63 -7.38
C GLU A 142 -36.36 -12.68 -6.43
N PHE A 143 -36.42 -11.77 -5.45
CA PHE A 143 -37.54 -11.66 -4.54
C PHE A 143 -38.86 -11.38 -5.28
N TYR A 144 -38.85 -10.48 -6.26
CA TYR A 144 -40.03 -10.19 -7.07
C TYR A 144 -40.47 -11.39 -7.93
N ARG A 145 -39.52 -12.12 -8.52
CA ARG A 145 -39.80 -13.37 -9.25
C ARG A 145 -40.48 -14.40 -8.35
N LEU A 146 -39.94 -14.65 -7.16
CA LEU A 146 -40.52 -15.58 -6.19
C LEU A 146 -41.92 -15.15 -5.74
N LYS A 147 -42.12 -13.86 -5.44
CA LYS A 147 -43.42 -13.30 -5.06
C LYS A 147 -44.47 -13.50 -6.16
N LYS A 148 -44.15 -13.25 -7.43
CA LYS A 148 -45.07 -13.50 -8.55
C LYS A 148 -45.42 -14.97 -8.72
N ILE A 149 -44.47 -15.88 -8.54
CA ILE A 149 -44.74 -17.32 -8.60
C ILE A 149 -45.70 -17.72 -7.48
N GLN A 150 -45.49 -17.19 -6.27
CA GLN A 150 -46.37 -17.46 -5.12
C GLN A 150 -47.77 -16.87 -5.32
N GLU A 151 -47.90 -15.66 -5.86
CA GLU A 151 -49.19 -15.06 -6.23
C GLU A 151 -49.92 -15.89 -7.29
N LYS A 152 -49.21 -16.37 -8.32
CA LYS A 152 -49.79 -17.27 -9.34
C LYS A 152 -50.28 -18.58 -8.70
N LYS A 153 -49.46 -19.22 -7.87
CA LYS A 153 -49.86 -20.44 -7.14
C LYS A 153 -51.08 -20.20 -6.25
N LYS A 154 -51.14 -19.06 -5.56
CA LYS A 154 -52.29 -18.69 -4.71
C LYS A 154 -53.57 -18.49 -5.53
N LYS A 155 -53.51 -17.74 -6.64
CA LYS A 155 -54.67 -17.57 -7.54
C LYS A 155 -55.18 -18.88 -8.14
N ILE A 156 -54.28 -19.82 -8.46
CA ILE A 156 -54.67 -21.15 -8.95
C ILE A 156 -55.38 -21.93 -7.84
N LYS A 157 -54.86 -21.91 -6.60
CA LYS A 157 -55.51 -22.54 -5.45
C LYS A 157 -56.89 -21.93 -5.17
N ASP A 158 -57.00 -20.60 -5.15
CA ASP A 158 -58.27 -19.92 -4.89
C ASP A 158 -59.32 -20.22 -5.98
N LYS A 159 -58.91 -20.37 -7.25
CA LYS A 159 -59.79 -20.82 -8.34
C LYS A 159 -60.21 -22.28 -8.15
N ALA A 160 -59.28 -23.17 -7.85
CA ALA A 160 -59.58 -24.58 -7.60
C ALA A 160 -60.50 -24.79 -6.38
N GLU A 161 -60.37 -23.98 -5.33
CA GLU A 161 -61.29 -24.00 -4.20
C GLU A 161 -62.69 -23.50 -4.57
N LYS A 162 -62.79 -22.43 -5.39
CA LYS A 162 -64.09 -21.97 -5.92
C LYS A 162 -64.75 -23.01 -6.81
N GLU A 163 -63.98 -23.68 -7.67
CA GLU A 163 -64.48 -24.78 -8.51
C GLU A 163 -64.92 -25.98 -7.66
N ARG A 164 -64.17 -26.35 -6.60
CA ARG A 164 -64.60 -27.40 -5.66
C ARG A 164 -65.86 -27.02 -4.88
N LEU A 165 -66.01 -25.75 -4.49
CA LEU A 165 -67.21 -25.26 -3.81
C LEU A 165 -68.41 -25.26 -4.76
N ALA A 166 -68.23 -24.80 -6.00
CA ALA A 166 -69.28 -24.85 -7.03
C ALA A 166 -69.69 -26.29 -7.38
N LEU A 167 -68.73 -27.23 -7.43
CA LEU A 167 -69.04 -28.65 -7.64
C LEU A 167 -69.83 -29.23 -6.45
N LYS A 168 -69.45 -28.88 -5.21
CA LYS A 168 -70.19 -29.29 -4.00
C LYS A 168 -71.58 -28.67 -3.90
N GLU A 169 -71.77 -27.43 -4.37
CA GLU A 169 -73.08 -26.80 -4.45
C GLU A 169 -73.94 -27.43 -5.56
N ALA A 170 -73.34 -27.81 -6.70
CA ALA A 170 -74.02 -28.54 -7.75
C ALA A 170 -74.39 -29.98 -7.31
N ASP A 171 -73.54 -30.65 -6.53
CA ASP A 171 -73.84 -31.97 -5.96
C ASP A 171 -74.93 -31.88 -4.87
N ARG A 172 -74.95 -30.80 -4.07
CA ARG A 172 -76.05 -30.52 -3.11
C ARG A 172 -77.38 -30.24 -3.81
N LEU A 173 -77.37 -29.51 -4.93
CA LEU A 173 -78.58 -29.27 -5.71
C LEU A 173 -79.10 -30.55 -6.38
N LYS A 174 -78.22 -31.47 -6.77
CA LYS A 174 -78.61 -32.81 -7.25
C LYS A 174 -79.17 -33.69 -6.12
N GLU A 175 -78.60 -33.64 -4.93
CA GLU A 175 -79.17 -34.32 -3.75
C GLU A 175 -80.54 -33.73 -3.37
N GLU A 176 -80.77 -32.43 -3.53
CA GLU A 176 -82.08 -31.80 -3.33
C GLU A 176 -83.09 -32.14 -4.44
N GLU A 177 -82.65 -32.31 -5.70
CA GLU A 177 -83.47 -32.83 -6.80
C GLU A 177 -83.82 -34.31 -6.63
N ASP A 178 -82.91 -35.14 -6.11
CA ASP A 178 -83.16 -36.56 -5.81
C ASP A 178 -84.10 -36.78 -4.60
N ILE A 179 -84.28 -35.78 -3.72
CA ILE A 179 -85.26 -35.81 -2.62
C ILE A 179 -86.68 -35.40 -3.10
N ALA A 180 -86.81 -34.80 -4.29
CA ALA A 180 -88.10 -34.31 -4.82
C ALA A 180 -88.91 -35.36 -5.60
N HIS A 181 -88.35 -36.52 -5.96
CA HIS A 181 -89.07 -37.62 -6.62
C HIS A 181 -88.71 -39.00 -6.07
N PRO A 182 -89.50 -39.54 -5.11
CA PRO A 182 -89.47 -40.96 -4.82
C PRO A 182 -90.38 -41.70 -5.82
N GLU A 183 -89.85 -42.81 -6.34
CA GLU A 183 -90.54 -44.00 -6.88
C GLU A 183 -90.35 -44.37 -8.38
N GLN A 184 -89.49 -45.38 -8.53
CA GLN A 184 -89.71 -46.68 -9.22
C GLN A 184 -89.96 -46.71 -10.74
N HIS A 185 -89.01 -47.30 -11.46
CA HIS A 185 -89.28 -48.57 -12.15
C HIS A 185 -87.99 -49.35 -12.43
N GLY A 186 -88.01 -50.65 -12.11
CA GLY A 186 -86.90 -51.57 -12.35
C GLY A 186 -86.92 -52.25 -13.71
N ARG A 187 -85.97 -53.20 -13.84
CA ARG A 187 -85.76 -54.25 -14.87
C ARG A 187 -84.83 -53.84 -16.03
N ILE A 188 -83.97 -54.66 -16.62
CA ILE A 188 -83.45 -56.05 -16.46
C ILE A 188 -82.48 -56.23 -17.67
N PHE A 189 -81.40 -57.04 -17.51
CA PHE A 189 -80.46 -57.57 -18.53
C PHE A 189 -79.62 -56.54 -19.32
N ASP A 190 -78.45 -56.83 -19.89
CA ASP A 190 -77.36 -57.82 -19.79
C ASP A 190 -76.51 -57.56 -21.05
N ASN A 191 -75.18 -57.70 -20.95
CA ASN A 191 -74.25 -57.90 -22.07
C ASN A 191 -74.11 -56.72 -23.09
N SER A 192 -72.96 -56.39 -23.69
CA SER A 192 -71.68 -57.06 -23.83
C SER A 192 -70.73 -56.14 -24.62
N SER A 193 -69.43 -56.42 -24.49
CA SER A 193 -68.38 -56.32 -25.53
C SER A 193 -67.68 -54.98 -25.80
N GLU A 194 -66.37 -55.17 -26.02
CA GLU A 194 -65.42 -54.38 -26.82
C GLU A 194 -64.78 -53.21 -26.04
N GLU A 195 -63.63 -53.44 -25.39
CA GLU A 195 -62.29 -53.48 -26.02
C GLU A 195 -62.14 -52.38 -27.08
N GLU A 196 -61.34 -51.35 -26.77
CA GLU A 196 -60.17 -51.06 -27.59
C GLU A 196 -59.24 -50.06 -26.88
N ASP A 197 -57.96 -50.35 -27.09
CA ASP A 197 -56.77 -49.68 -26.60
C ASP A 197 -56.69 -48.19 -26.95
N LEU A 198 -55.89 -47.45 -26.17
CA LEU A 198 -54.60 -46.94 -26.67
C LEU A 198 -53.85 -46.15 -25.59
N LEU A 199 -52.77 -46.77 -25.13
CA LEU A 199 -51.55 -46.11 -24.65
C LEU A 199 -50.95 -45.28 -25.79
N PHE A 200 -50.63 -44.02 -25.52
CA PHE A 200 -49.29 -43.42 -25.62
C PHE A 200 -49.26 -42.07 -24.93
#